data_AF-A0A177CP82-F1
#
_entry.id   AF-A0A177CP82-F1
#
_cell.length_a   1.000
_cell.length_b   1.000
_cell.length_c   1.000
_cell.angle_alpha   90.00
_cell.angle_beta   90.00
_cell.angle_gamma   90.00
#
_symmetry.space_group_name_H-M   'P 1'
#
loop_
_entity.id
_entity.type
_entity.pdbx_description
1 polymer ?
#
loop_
_entity_poly.entity_id
_entity_poly.type
_entity_poly.pdbx_seq_one_letter_code
_entity_poly.pdbx_strand_id
1 'polypeptide(L)'
;MSRSGPFIVAVREDFHAATRASNLELIYTIWANTGLSLENFRQKEYTAFLAYLSQESSYMEQNQRQFATDSVNGAIALVPLLRNNVSAPRHEVLAICQERFPGVDESILTRTIELAARIWLTTRVALVDSIMAVVKTNYRMLEWPAEISLREAVQSQFTFEDPADKMDILFGPDLDPSLTASALVEICGVKLSWTSNLMDHLQLDKRHRVLTVYEHKICLLNHTKGIDSPYPVDLLHETIDTLNLLFPFGHGPTKDLLRKENKLSLYGLGTCNRERRLKVADYRVWRTQITGLIEVFNEPPRNWWQLLSDRRDLRGWATFWLGPMVLLLTIVSIVTGTVSSVYAVKQYNLARAQACAACAM
;
A
#
# COMPACT_ATOMS: atom_id res chain seq x y z
N MET A 1 40.63 14.10 31.47
CA MET A 1 40.09 12.85 32.03
C MET A 1 38.71 12.61 31.40
N SER A 2 38.67 11.91 30.27
CA SER A 2 37.43 11.54 29.58
C SER A 2 37.03 10.15 30.05
N ARG A 3 35.92 10.03 30.79
CA ARG A 3 35.34 8.73 31.12
C ARG A 3 34.61 8.22 29.88
N SER A 4 35.29 7.40 29.10
CA SER A 4 34.67 6.46 28.18
C SER A 4 33.83 5.48 29.00
N GLY A 5 32.51 5.70 29.05
CA GLY A 5 31.56 4.70 29.55
C GLY A 5 31.65 3.40 28.74
N PRO A 6 31.22 2.26 29.31
CA PRO A 6 31.29 0.97 28.62
C PRO A 6 30.44 1.05 27.35
N PHE A 7 31.08 0.84 26.19
CA PHE A 7 30.36 0.66 24.94
C PHE A 7 29.53 -0.63 25.06
N ILE A 8 28.22 -0.46 25.22
CA ILE A 8 27.27 -1.56 25.16
C ILE A 8 27.15 -1.97 23.69
N VAL A 9 27.49 -3.22 23.40
CA VAL A 9 27.38 -3.81 22.07
C VAL A 9 25.91 -4.02 21.76
N ALA A 10 25.38 -3.41 20.69
CA ALA A 10 24.00 -3.66 20.28
C ALA A 10 23.79 -5.14 19.94
N VAL A 11 22.69 -5.70 20.44
CA VAL A 11 22.27 -7.07 20.16
C VAL A 11 21.36 -7.05 18.95
N ARG A 12 21.68 -7.85 17.94
CA ARG A 12 20.81 -8.03 16.78
C ARG A 12 19.58 -8.82 17.18
N GLU A 13 18.42 -8.17 17.08
CA GLU A 13 17.14 -8.80 17.41
C GLU A 13 16.51 -9.36 16.15
N ASP A 14 16.41 -10.70 16.08
CA ASP A 14 15.65 -11.38 15.04
C ASP A 14 14.23 -11.66 15.54
N PHE A 15 13.32 -10.73 15.27
CA PHE A 15 11.90 -10.83 15.63
C PHE A 15 11.18 -11.98 14.92
N HIS A 16 11.73 -12.53 13.83
CA HIS A 16 11.18 -13.73 13.18
C HIS A 16 11.56 -15.02 13.92
N ALA A 17 12.74 -15.06 14.53
CA ALA A 17 13.19 -16.18 15.35
C ALA A 17 12.61 -16.15 16.78
N ALA A 18 12.05 -15.02 17.21
CA ALA A 18 11.44 -14.85 18.52
C ALA A 18 10.20 -15.74 18.72
N THR A 19 9.99 -16.17 19.97
CA THR A 19 8.85 -17.01 20.33
C THR A 19 7.53 -16.26 20.16
N ARG A 20 6.43 -16.99 19.91
CA ARG A 20 5.09 -16.39 19.80
C ARG A 20 4.70 -15.57 21.03
N ALA A 21 5.11 -16.02 22.23
CA ALA A 21 4.84 -15.31 23.48
C ALA A 21 5.63 -14.00 23.59
N SER A 22 6.92 -14.01 23.23
CA SER A 22 7.76 -12.80 23.21
C SER A 22 7.25 -11.78 22.20
N ASN A 23 6.87 -12.24 21.00
CA ASN A 23 6.26 -11.36 20.01
C ASN A 23 4.94 -10.76 20.51
N LEU A 24 4.11 -11.52 21.23
CA LEU A 24 2.89 -10.99 21.83
C LEU A 24 3.17 -9.91 22.89
N GLU A 25 4.14 -10.12 23.78
CA GLU A 25 4.55 -9.14 24.79
C GLU A 25 5.03 -7.83 24.16
N LEU A 26 5.82 -7.94 23.09
CA LEU A 26 6.27 -6.80 22.31
C LEU A 26 5.09 -6.02 21.70
N ILE A 27 4.13 -6.73 21.09
CA ILE A 27 2.93 -6.10 20.53
C ILE A 27 2.09 -5.42 21.61
N TYR A 28 1.96 -5.98 22.82
CA TYR A 28 1.28 -5.31 23.92
C TYR A 28 2.01 -4.05 24.39
N THR A 29 3.33 -4.08 24.39
CA THR A 29 4.15 -2.92 24.76
C THR A 29 3.88 -1.77 23.80
N ILE A 30 3.78 -2.06 22.50
CA ILE A 30 3.51 -1.05 21.45
C ILE A 30 2.03 -0.64 21.41
N TRP A 31 1.09 -1.56 21.59
CA TRP A 31 -0.35 -1.31 21.63
C TRP A 31 -0.99 -2.02 22.83
N ALA A 32 -1.21 -1.29 23.93
CA ALA A 32 -1.96 -1.84 25.06
C ALA A 32 -3.44 -2.02 24.70
N ASN A 33 -4.10 -2.88 25.47
CA ASN A 33 -5.57 -3.03 25.47
C ASN A 33 -6.19 -3.47 24.13
N THR A 34 -5.41 -4.14 23.27
CA THR A 34 -5.89 -4.68 21.98
C THR A 34 -6.85 -5.87 22.11
N GLY A 35 -7.08 -6.38 23.33
CA GLY A 35 -7.84 -7.59 23.59
C GLY A 35 -7.19 -8.86 23.01
N LEU A 36 -5.91 -8.77 22.63
CA LEU A 36 -5.16 -9.94 22.21
C LEU A 36 -5.01 -10.91 23.39
N SER A 37 -4.73 -12.16 23.09
CA SER A 37 -4.35 -13.23 24.01
C SER A 37 -3.45 -14.20 23.24
N LEU A 38 -2.73 -15.08 23.93
CA LEU A 38 -1.90 -16.08 23.25
C LEU A 38 -2.72 -16.98 22.32
N GLU A 39 -4.00 -17.17 22.60
CA GLU A 39 -4.90 -17.99 21.78
C GLU A 39 -5.28 -17.29 20.47
N ASN A 40 -5.66 -16.00 20.54
CA ASN A 40 -6.12 -15.24 19.38
C ASN A 40 -4.98 -14.56 18.58
N PHE A 41 -3.76 -14.51 19.12
CA PHE A 41 -2.62 -13.86 18.49
C PHE A 41 -2.11 -14.62 17.26
N ARG A 42 -2.38 -14.11 16.07
CA ARG A 42 -1.94 -14.72 14.80
C ARG A 42 -0.65 -14.08 14.31
N GLN A 43 0.49 -14.66 14.66
CA GLN A 43 1.82 -14.17 14.29
C GLN A 43 2.01 -13.92 12.78
N LYS A 44 1.31 -14.69 11.92
CA LYS A 44 1.32 -14.50 10.45
C LYS A 44 0.80 -13.13 10.01
N GLU A 45 -0.13 -12.54 10.76
CA GLU A 45 -0.69 -11.21 10.47
C GLU A 45 0.33 -10.10 10.77
N TYR A 46 1.27 -10.37 11.67
CA TYR A 46 2.33 -9.44 12.11
C TYR A 46 3.65 -9.61 11.34
N THR A 47 3.74 -10.55 10.40
CA THR A 47 5.02 -10.88 9.75
C THR A 47 5.68 -9.68 9.05
N ALA A 48 4.90 -8.83 8.37
CA ALA A 48 5.43 -7.62 7.75
C ALA A 48 5.95 -6.61 8.79
N PHE A 49 5.22 -6.43 9.89
CA PHE A 49 5.60 -5.53 10.96
C PHE A 49 6.85 -6.01 11.71
N LEU A 50 6.96 -7.31 11.99
CA LEU A 50 8.16 -7.88 12.61
C LEU A 50 9.39 -7.76 11.70
N ALA A 51 9.22 -7.93 10.38
CA ALA A 51 10.29 -7.68 9.41
C ALA A 51 10.73 -6.20 9.41
N TYR A 52 9.78 -5.28 9.54
CA TYR A 52 10.04 -3.86 9.70
C TYR A 52 10.86 -3.57 10.98
N LEU A 53 10.52 -4.17 12.12
CA LEU A 53 11.30 -4.04 13.35
C LEU A 53 12.73 -4.58 13.20
N SER A 54 12.91 -5.72 12.53
CA SER A 54 14.25 -6.27 12.24
C SER A 54 15.07 -5.33 11.36
N GLN A 55 14.42 -4.61 10.43
CA GLN A 55 15.08 -3.58 9.61
C GLN A 55 15.51 -2.37 10.45
N GLU A 56 14.65 -1.87 11.34
CA GLU A 56 14.99 -0.78 12.26
C GLU A 56 16.11 -1.20 13.23
N SER A 57 16.15 -2.46 13.68
CA SER A 57 17.25 -3.01 14.49
C SER A 57 18.57 -2.93 13.73
N SER A 58 18.56 -3.36 12.47
CA SER A 58 19.75 -3.30 11.61
C SER A 58 20.23 -1.86 11.38
N TYR A 59 19.30 -0.90 11.24
CA TYR A 59 19.65 0.52 11.10
C TYR A 59 20.25 1.10 12.40
N MET A 60 19.67 0.76 13.54
CA MET A 60 20.14 1.18 14.85
C MET A 60 21.53 0.62 15.17
N GLU A 61 21.78 -0.65 14.84
CA GLU A 61 23.10 -1.29 14.97
C GLU A 61 24.21 -0.56 14.21
N GLN A 62 23.91 -0.04 13.02
CA GLN A 62 24.86 0.74 12.22
C GLN A 62 25.10 2.15 12.79
N ASN A 63 24.16 2.65 13.61
CA ASN A 63 24.12 4.04 14.10
C ASN A 63 24.05 4.14 15.62
N GLN A 64 24.58 3.15 16.36
CA GLN A 64 24.42 3.02 17.82
C GLN A 64 24.72 4.30 18.60
N ARG A 65 25.73 5.07 18.19
CA ARG A 65 26.13 6.32 18.85
C ARG A 65 25.10 7.44 18.77
N GLN A 66 24.05 7.26 17.98
CA GLN A 66 22.99 8.25 17.76
C GLN A 66 21.76 8.00 18.63
N PHE A 67 21.74 6.94 19.45
CA PHE A 67 20.60 6.55 20.26
C PHE A 67 21.00 6.36 21.74
N ALA A 68 20.07 6.66 22.64
CA ALA A 68 20.20 6.50 24.08
C ALA A 68 20.09 5.04 24.52
N THR A 69 19.47 4.19 23.69
CA THR A 69 19.30 2.75 23.93
C THR A 69 20.24 1.95 23.04
N ASP A 70 20.48 0.70 23.41
CA ASP A 70 21.34 -0.27 22.70
C ASP A 70 20.58 -1.18 21.72
N SER A 71 19.25 -1.20 21.84
CA SER A 71 18.35 -2.10 21.12
C SER A 71 17.04 -1.40 20.71
N VAL A 72 16.38 -1.97 19.70
CA VAL A 72 15.02 -1.56 19.29
C VAL A 72 14.03 -1.85 20.40
N ASN A 73 14.16 -2.96 21.12
CA ASN A 73 13.38 -3.22 22.34
C ASN A 73 13.52 -2.10 23.38
N GLY A 74 14.72 -1.53 23.56
CA GLY A 74 14.93 -0.36 24.40
C GLY A 74 14.11 0.86 23.95
N ALA A 75 14.04 1.13 22.64
CA ALA A 75 13.19 2.19 22.09
C ALA A 75 11.70 1.87 22.25
N ILE A 76 11.29 0.62 22.01
CA ILE A 76 9.90 0.15 22.22
C ILE A 76 9.46 0.33 23.68
N ALA A 77 10.37 0.14 24.65
CA ALA A 77 10.09 0.37 26.07
C ALA A 77 9.76 1.83 26.42
N LEU A 78 9.97 2.79 25.52
CA LEU A 78 9.53 4.18 25.66
C LEU A 78 8.12 4.43 25.12
N VAL A 79 7.56 3.52 24.31
CA VAL A 79 6.21 3.69 23.74
C VAL A 79 5.14 3.86 24.82
N PRO A 80 5.14 3.13 25.96
CA PRO A 80 4.19 3.40 27.05
C PRO A 80 4.29 4.81 27.63
N LEU A 81 5.50 5.38 27.72
CA LEU A 81 5.72 6.75 28.18
C LEU A 81 5.13 7.75 27.18
N LEU A 82 5.39 7.55 25.88
CA LEU A 82 4.81 8.39 24.82
C LEU A 82 3.29 8.32 24.81
N ARG A 83 2.72 7.13 25.01
CA ARG A 83 1.28 6.93 25.05
C ARG A 83 0.63 7.67 26.22
N ASN A 84 1.21 7.58 27.41
CA ASN A 84 0.69 8.26 28.59
C ASN A 84 0.81 9.79 28.51
N ASN A 85 1.70 10.30 27.65
CA ASN A 85 1.94 11.73 27.45
C ASN A 85 1.62 12.18 26.01
N VAL A 86 0.69 11.52 25.33
CA VAL A 86 0.41 11.74 23.89
C VAL A 86 -0.07 13.17 23.58
N SER A 87 -0.70 13.81 24.57
CA SER A 87 -1.21 15.18 24.49
C SER A 87 -0.24 16.21 25.09
N ALA A 88 0.88 15.78 25.68
CA ALA A 88 1.89 16.69 26.19
C ALA A 88 2.77 17.21 25.04
N PRO A 89 3.21 18.48 25.07
CA PRO A 89 4.21 19.00 24.17
C PRO A 89 5.49 18.16 24.18
N ARG A 90 6.18 18.09 23.04
CA ARG A 90 7.40 17.28 22.93
C ARG A 90 8.48 17.65 23.94
N HIS A 91 8.66 18.94 24.24
CA HIS A 91 9.69 19.37 25.20
C HIS A 91 9.41 18.84 26.63
N GLU A 92 8.14 18.69 27.02
CA GLU A 92 7.77 18.06 28.30
C GLU A 92 8.07 16.55 28.27
N VAL A 93 7.74 15.87 27.17
CA VAL A 93 8.09 14.45 26.98
C VAL A 93 9.60 14.24 27.06
N LEU A 94 10.37 15.13 26.44
CA LEU A 94 11.83 15.12 26.48
C LEU A 94 12.34 15.31 27.91
N ALA A 95 11.77 16.24 28.68
CA ALA A 95 12.13 16.45 30.08
C ALA A 95 11.89 15.20 30.93
N ILE A 96 10.73 14.53 30.77
CA ILE A 96 10.43 13.26 31.46
C ILE A 96 11.43 12.17 31.07
N CYS A 97 11.78 12.09 29.78
CA CYS A 97 12.79 11.13 29.32
C CYS A 97 14.19 11.46 29.86
N GLN A 98 14.55 12.73 30.04
CA GLN A 98 15.83 13.15 30.59
C GLN A 98 16.01 12.71 32.04
N GLU A 99 14.93 12.70 32.83
CA GLU A 99 14.93 12.14 34.19
C GLU A 99 15.24 10.63 34.19
N ARG A 100 14.76 9.90 33.17
CA ARG A 100 14.99 8.45 33.03
C ARG A 100 16.37 8.11 32.47
N PHE A 101 16.98 9.00 31.69
CA PHE A 101 18.30 8.84 31.09
C PHE A 101 19.26 9.97 31.50
N PRO A 102 19.65 10.04 32.78
CA PRO A 102 20.48 11.13 33.28
C PRO A 102 21.85 11.15 32.59
N GLY A 103 22.25 12.32 32.09
CA GLY A 103 23.56 12.53 31.47
C GLY A 103 23.66 12.14 29.99
N VAL A 104 22.55 11.73 29.36
CA VAL A 104 22.48 11.57 27.90
C VAL A 104 22.26 12.93 27.25
N ASP A 105 22.91 13.16 26.12
CA ASP A 105 22.75 14.37 25.33
C ASP A 105 21.32 14.48 24.76
N GLU A 106 20.76 15.69 24.80
CA GLU A 106 19.38 15.96 24.39
C GLU A 106 19.11 15.53 22.93
N SER A 107 20.09 15.70 22.03
CA SER A 107 19.94 15.33 20.62
C SER A 107 19.87 13.82 20.42
N ILE A 108 20.61 13.05 21.22
CA ILE A 108 20.61 11.58 21.22
C ILE A 108 19.27 11.09 21.76
N LEU A 109 18.80 11.67 22.87
CA LEU A 109 17.53 11.31 23.47
C LEU A 109 16.35 11.63 22.54
N THR A 110 16.39 12.77 21.87
CA THR A 110 15.39 13.17 20.86
C THR A 110 15.29 12.12 19.75
N ARG A 111 16.41 11.66 19.19
CA ARG A 111 16.41 10.61 18.14
C ARG A 111 15.83 9.28 18.63
N THR A 112 16.06 8.91 19.88
CA THR A 112 15.48 7.70 20.48
C THR A 112 13.97 7.85 20.68
N ILE A 113 13.50 9.01 21.12
CA ILE A 113 12.07 9.33 21.23
C ILE A 113 11.41 9.29 19.85
N GLU A 114 12.03 9.87 18.83
CA GLU A 114 11.55 9.83 17.44
C GLU A 114 11.49 8.40 16.90
N LEU A 115 12.48 7.55 17.21
CA LEU A 115 12.47 6.14 16.82
C LEU A 115 11.32 5.40 17.50
N ALA A 116 11.09 5.62 18.80
CA ALA A 116 9.98 5.03 19.52
C ALA A 116 8.62 5.47 18.93
N ALA A 117 8.46 6.76 18.63
CA ALA A 117 7.28 7.30 17.97
C ALA A 117 7.10 6.69 16.57
N ARG A 118 8.18 6.57 15.79
CA ARG A 118 8.17 5.97 14.45
C ARG A 118 7.74 4.51 14.47
N ILE A 119 8.26 3.71 15.40
CA ILE A 119 7.90 2.31 15.56
C ILE A 119 6.42 2.17 15.94
N TRP A 120 5.96 3.00 16.89
CA TRP A 120 4.56 2.96 17.33
C TRP A 120 3.57 3.39 16.24
N LEU A 121 3.91 4.46 15.52
CA LEU A 121 3.04 5.05 14.51
C LEU A 121 3.17 4.42 13.14
N THR A 122 4.24 3.66 12.89
CA THR A 122 4.62 3.20 11.54
C THR A 122 4.58 4.37 10.55
N THR A 123 5.16 5.49 10.98
CA THR A 123 5.25 6.75 10.24
C THR A 123 6.60 7.39 10.54
N ARG A 124 7.25 7.92 9.51
CA ARG A 124 8.56 8.58 9.69
C ARG A 124 8.38 9.88 10.46
N VAL A 125 8.83 9.89 11.71
CA VAL A 125 8.92 11.10 12.55
C VAL A 125 10.34 11.67 12.45
N ALA A 126 10.45 12.99 12.27
CA ALA A 126 11.73 13.71 12.22
C ALA A 126 11.62 15.17 12.71
N LEU A 127 12.71 15.68 13.27
CA LEU A 127 12.94 17.10 13.59
C LEU A 127 13.18 17.94 12.32
N VAL A 128 12.53 19.11 12.26
CA VAL A 128 12.66 20.13 11.20
C VAL A 128 14.12 20.63 11.04
N ASP A 129 14.91 20.67 12.12
CA ASP A 129 16.29 21.18 12.11
C ASP A 129 17.35 20.14 11.70
N SER A 130 16.96 18.91 11.37
CA SER A 130 17.91 17.92 10.85
C SER A 130 18.16 18.15 9.36
N ILE A 131 19.19 18.93 9.04
CA ILE A 131 19.69 19.21 7.67
C ILE A 131 19.93 17.92 6.86
N MET A 132 20.10 16.77 7.52
CA MET A 132 20.24 15.44 6.90
C MET A 132 18.93 14.84 6.36
N ALA A 133 17.76 15.26 6.86
CA ALA A 133 16.46 14.70 6.48
C ALA A 133 15.94 15.26 5.14
N VAL A 134 16.30 16.50 4.80
CA VAL A 134 15.75 17.24 3.65
C VAL A 134 16.38 16.81 2.31
N VAL A 135 17.59 16.25 2.31
CA VAL A 135 18.40 16.14 1.08
C VAL A 135 18.33 14.77 0.38
N LYS A 136 17.73 13.73 0.99
CA LYS A 136 17.86 12.35 0.45
C LYS A 136 16.59 11.53 0.25
N THR A 137 15.41 12.01 0.61
CA THR A 137 14.23 11.17 0.62
C THR A 137 13.00 11.88 0.06
N ASN A 138 12.46 11.39 -1.07
CA ASN A 138 11.15 11.78 -1.62
C ASN A 138 9.97 11.32 -0.75
N TYR A 139 10.20 11.03 0.53
CA TYR A 139 9.22 10.46 1.47
C TYR A 139 8.66 11.56 2.36
N ARG A 140 7.37 11.50 2.66
CA ARG A 140 6.72 12.43 3.59
C ARG A 140 7.15 12.13 5.03
N MET A 141 7.43 13.18 5.78
CA MET A 141 7.81 13.09 7.19
C MET A 141 6.75 13.76 8.05
N LEU A 142 6.50 13.17 9.22
CA LEU A 142 5.76 13.80 10.29
C LEU A 142 6.71 14.75 11.02
N GLU A 143 6.45 16.04 10.87
CA GLU A 143 7.14 17.08 11.63
C GLU A 143 6.57 17.12 13.04
N TRP A 144 7.44 17.00 14.04
CA TRP A 144 7.03 17.09 15.45
C TRP A 144 7.86 18.16 16.19
N PRO A 145 7.47 19.45 16.10
CA PRO A 145 8.09 20.57 16.83
C PRO A 145 8.08 20.42 18.35
N ALA A 146 8.86 21.25 19.05
CA ALA A 146 9.02 21.19 20.50
C ALA A 146 7.74 21.56 21.26
N GLU A 147 6.96 22.47 20.69
CA GLU A 147 5.84 23.18 21.30
C GLU A 147 4.52 22.42 21.18
N ILE A 148 4.43 21.47 20.24
CA ILE A 148 3.19 20.75 19.96
C ILE A 148 3.25 19.31 20.46
N SER A 149 2.08 18.77 20.78
CA SER A 149 1.94 17.37 21.16
C SER A 149 2.06 16.42 19.96
N LEU A 150 2.35 15.14 20.21
CA LEU A 150 2.40 14.14 19.14
C LEU A 150 1.03 13.99 18.45
N ARG A 151 -0.05 14.10 19.22
CA ARG A 151 -1.43 14.07 18.69
C ARG A 151 -1.68 15.23 17.72
N GLU A 152 -1.33 16.45 18.11
CA GLU A 152 -1.51 17.63 17.27
C GLU A 152 -0.64 17.56 16.01
N ALA A 153 0.62 17.12 16.14
CA ALA A 153 1.51 16.89 15.00
C ALA A 153 0.86 15.95 13.98
N VAL A 154 0.38 14.79 14.44
CA VAL A 154 -0.31 13.80 13.59
C VAL A 154 -1.54 14.44 12.95
N GLN A 155 -2.40 15.10 13.71
CA GLN A 155 -3.64 15.71 13.20
C GLN A 155 -3.38 16.81 12.17
N SER A 156 -2.37 17.64 12.39
CA SER A 156 -2.02 18.75 11.49
C SER A 156 -1.60 18.28 10.10
N GLN A 157 -1.05 17.06 10.01
CA GLN A 157 -0.48 16.53 8.78
C GLN A 157 -1.49 15.79 7.90
N PHE A 158 -2.66 15.45 8.44
CA PHE A 158 -3.77 14.91 7.67
C PHE A 158 -4.85 15.98 7.55
N THR A 159 -4.93 16.60 6.37
CA THR A 159 -6.03 17.51 6.07
C THR A 159 -7.30 16.70 5.91
N PHE A 160 -8.27 16.92 6.81
CA PHE A 160 -9.61 16.40 6.64
C PHE A 160 -10.35 17.36 5.73
N GLU A 161 -10.58 16.95 4.48
CA GLU A 161 -11.49 17.71 3.63
C GLU A 161 -12.86 17.79 4.33
N ASP A 162 -13.54 18.91 4.14
CA ASP A 162 -14.88 19.08 4.65
C ASP A 162 -15.76 17.92 4.17
N PRO A 163 -16.69 17.46 5.03
CA PRO A 163 -17.63 16.43 4.61
C PRO A 163 -18.26 16.90 3.30
N ALA A 164 -18.22 16.04 2.28
CA ALA A 164 -18.75 16.38 0.97
C ALA A 164 -20.20 16.88 1.17
N ASP A 165 -20.60 17.91 0.42
CA ASP A 165 -21.95 18.45 0.53
C ASP A 165 -22.98 17.32 0.40
N LYS A 166 -24.16 17.48 1.01
CA LYS A 166 -25.23 16.45 0.89
C LYS A 166 -25.52 16.08 -0.57
N MET A 167 -25.34 17.02 -1.49
CA MET A 167 -25.42 16.78 -2.94
C MET A 167 -24.31 15.86 -3.44
N ASP A 168 -23.06 16.04 -3.04
CA ASP A 168 -21.93 15.18 -3.43
C ASP A 168 -22.01 13.78 -2.80
N ILE A 169 -22.62 13.61 -1.63
CA ILE A 169 -22.82 12.27 -1.04
C ILE A 169 -23.93 11.50 -1.78
N LEU A 170 -24.97 12.21 -2.24
CA LEU A 170 -26.11 11.64 -2.94
C LEU A 170 -25.85 11.42 -4.44
N PHE A 171 -25.07 12.30 -5.07
CA PHE A 171 -24.85 12.35 -6.53
C PHE A 171 -23.37 12.33 -6.93
N GLY A 172 -22.45 12.22 -5.97
CA GLY A 172 -21.02 12.15 -6.26
C GLY A 172 -20.67 10.93 -7.12
N PRO A 173 -19.53 10.99 -7.82
CA PRO A 173 -19.13 9.93 -8.73
C PRO A 173 -18.92 8.62 -7.97
N ASP A 174 -19.63 7.59 -8.42
CA ASP A 174 -19.38 6.22 -7.98
C ASP A 174 -18.03 5.76 -8.55
N LEU A 175 -17.24 5.11 -7.69
CA LEU A 175 -16.03 4.40 -8.07
C LEU A 175 -16.41 3.14 -8.83
N ASP A 176 -15.74 2.91 -9.96
CA ASP A 176 -15.86 1.66 -10.68
C ASP A 176 -15.46 0.49 -9.76
N PRO A 177 -16.33 -0.52 -9.54
CA PRO A 177 -15.99 -1.68 -8.72
C PRO A 177 -14.75 -2.45 -9.20
N SER A 178 -14.35 -2.31 -10.46
CA SER A 178 -13.13 -2.89 -11.01
C SER A 178 -11.86 -2.12 -10.66
N LEU A 179 -11.96 -0.92 -10.07
CA LEU A 179 -10.83 -0.16 -9.51
C LEU A 179 -10.21 -0.94 -8.35
N THR A 180 -9.19 -1.71 -8.67
CA THR A 180 -8.44 -2.58 -7.76
C THR A 180 -6.95 -2.46 -8.07
N ALA A 181 -6.09 -2.79 -7.11
CA ALA A 181 -4.65 -2.82 -7.34
C ALA A 181 -4.28 -3.81 -8.45
N SER A 182 -4.97 -4.95 -8.57
CA SER A 182 -4.80 -5.89 -9.68
C SER A 182 -5.10 -5.25 -11.03
N ALA A 183 -6.21 -4.51 -11.15
CA ALA A 183 -6.56 -3.83 -12.40
C ALA A 183 -5.58 -2.69 -12.71
N LEU A 184 -5.14 -1.93 -11.72
CA LEU A 184 -4.13 -0.88 -11.89
C LEU A 184 -2.80 -1.46 -12.41
N VAL A 185 -2.38 -2.62 -11.88
CA VAL A 185 -1.16 -3.29 -12.33
C VAL A 185 -1.31 -3.90 -13.73
N GLU A 186 -2.36 -4.68 -13.94
CA GLU A 186 -2.53 -5.47 -15.18
C GLU A 186 -2.99 -4.62 -16.36
N ILE A 187 -3.92 -3.68 -16.13
CA ILE A 187 -4.54 -2.87 -17.19
C ILE A 187 -3.79 -1.55 -17.36
N CYS A 188 -3.50 -0.85 -16.25
CA CYS A 188 -2.94 0.51 -16.31
C CYS A 188 -1.39 0.52 -16.29
N GLY A 189 -0.76 -0.64 -16.08
CA GLY A 189 0.70 -0.78 -16.01
C GLY A 189 1.32 -0.07 -14.81
N VAL A 190 0.55 0.12 -13.73
CA VAL A 190 1.05 0.68 -12.47
C VAL A 190 1.92 -0.36 -11.76
N LYS A 191 3.01 0.07 -11.15
CA LYS A 191 3.85 -0.74 -10.27
C LYS A 191 3.48 -0.44 -8.82
N LEU A 192 3.43 -1.46 -7.98
CA LEU A 192 3.24 -1.28 -6.55
C LEU A 192 4.59 -1.06 -5.87
N SER A 193 4.65 -0.11 -4.95
CA SER A 193 5.76 0.07 -4.01
C SER A 193 5.20 -0.03 -2.60
N TRP A 194 5.71 -0.97 -1.80
CA TRP A 194 5.25 -1.16 -0.43
C TRP A 194 6.02 -0.22 0.51
N THR A 195 5.30 0.43 1.42
CA THR A 195 5.89 1.32 2.43
C THR A 195 5.43 0.94 3.83
N SER A 196 6.35 1.11 4.77
CA SER A 196 6.05 1.07 6.21
C SER A 196 5.65 2.44 6.76
N ASN A 197 5.67 3.51 5.95
CA ASN A 197 5.30 4.88 6.34
C ASN A 197 3.86 5.20 5.91
N LEU A 198 2.96 5.40 6.86
CA LEU A 198 1.54 5.68 6.56
C LEU A 198 1.34 6.95 5.72
N MET A 199 2.20 7.96 5.92
CA MET A 199 2.10 9.24 5.19
C MET A 199 2.26 9.10 3.68
N ASP A 200 2.95 8.06 3.21
CA ASP A 200 3.20 7.81 1.79
C ASP A 200 2.09 6.93 1.16
N HIS A 201 1.06 6.56 1.92
CA HIS A 201 -0.04 5.75 1.40
C HIS A 201 -0.75 6.46 0.24
N LEU A 202 -1.02 5.71 -0.83
CA LEU A 202 -1.62 6.18 -2.08
C LEU A 202 -0.84 7.28 -2.80
N GLN A 203 0.43 7.49 -2.46
CA GLN A 203 1.27 8.38 -3.24
C GLN A 203 1.48 7.78 -4.63
N LEU A 204 1.04 8.51 -5.64
CA LEU A 204 1.11 8.11 -7.04
C LEU A 204 2.17 8.94 -7.77
N ASP A 205 3.24 8.30 -8.18
CA ASP A 205 4.18 8.87 -9.13
C ASP A 205 3.65 8.64 -10.54
N LYS A 206 2.98 9.65 -11.11
CA LYS A 206 2.40 9.57 -12.47
C LYS A 206 3.47 9.37 -13.55
N ARG A 207 4.70 9.88 -13.34
CA ARG A 207 5.80 9.77 -14.31
C ARG A 207 6.31 8.35 -14.41
N HIS A 208 6.53 7.71 -13.26
CA HIS A 208 7.06 6.35 -13.18
C HIS A 208 5.95 5.28 -13.04
N ARG A 209 4.69 5.70 -12.93
CA ARG A 209 3.50 4.89 -12.65
C ARG A 209 3.72 3.98 -11.45
N VAL A 210 4.24 4.54 -10.36
CA VAL A 210 4.46 3.81 -9.11
C VAL A 210 3.41 4.27 -8.10
N LEU A 211 2.62 3.33 -7.60
CA LEU A 211 1.68 3.54 -6.51
C LEU A 211 2.29 3.02 -5.21
N THR A 212 2.50 3.92 -4.26
CA THR A 212 2.98 3.59 -2.93
C THR A 212 1.82 3.14 -2.04
N VAL A 213 1.93 1.96 -1.44
CA VAL A 213 0.88 1.33 -0.64
C VAL A 213 1.43 0.98 0.74
N TYR A 214 0.73 1.43 1.77
CA TYR A 214 1.07 1.13 3.15
C TYR A 214 0.73 -0.32 3.48
N GLU A 215 1.68 -1.06 4.03
CA GLU A 215 1.59 -2.53 4.14
C GLU A 215 1.06 -3.04 5.49
N HIS A 216 1.13 -2.23 6.55
CA HIS A 216 0.87 -2.69 7.92
C HIS A 216 -0.59 -2.51 8.35
N LYS A 217 -1.51 -3.19 7.63
CA LYS A 217 -2.96 -3.16 7.94
C LYS A 217 -3.27 -3.57 9.40
N ILE A 218 -2.51 -4.52 9.97
CA ILE A 218 -2.66 -4.93 11.36
C ILE A 218 -2.36 -3.81 12.37
N CYS A 219 -1.40 -2.94 12.06
CA CYS A 219 -1.06 -1.79 12.92
C CYS A 219 -2.20 -0.79 12.98
N LEU A 220 -2.91 -0.56 11.85
CA LEU A 220 -4.12 0.28 11.84
C LEU A 220 -5.20 -0.32 12.75
N LEU A 221 -5.43 -1.63 12.68
CA LEU A 221 -6.41 -2.29 13.54
C LEU A 221 -6.04 -2.19 15.01
N ASN A 222 -4.77 -2.35 15.36
CA ASN A 222 -4.32 -2.20 16.73
C ASN A 222 -4.53 -0.76 17.24
N HIS A 223 -4.26 0.25 16.40
CA HIS A 223 -4.56 1.64 16.71
C HIS A 223 -6.06 1.89 16.89
N THR A 224 -6.94 1.27 16.08
CA THR A 224 -8.41 1.43 16.25
C THR A 224 -8.96 0.80 17.53
N LYS A 225 -8.28 -0.23 18.06
CA LYS A 225 -8.67 -0.89 19.33
C LYS A 225 -8.08 -0.21 20.56
N GLY A 226 -6.97 0.50 20.40
CA GLY A 226 -6.29 1.20 21.48
C GLY A 226 -7.03 2.48 21.88
N ILE A 227 -7.12 2.73 23.18
CA ILE A 227 -7.79 3.94 23.72
C ILE A 227 -6.95 5.20 23.46
N ASP A 228 -5.63 5.06 23.42
CA ASP A 228 -4.69 6.20 23.43
C ASP A 228 -3.98 6.42 22.09
N SER A 229 -4.60 6.05 20.97
CA SER A 229 -4.00 6.29 19.66
C SER A 229 -3.92 7.81 19.37
N PRO A 230 -2.77 8.33 18.90
CA PRO A 230 -2.67 9.72 18.43
C PRO A 230 -3.34 9.92 17.07
N TYR A 231 -3.55 8.85 16.30
CA TYR A 231 -4.25 8.93 15.03
C TYR A 231 -5.74 9.20 15.22
N PRO A 232 -6.33 10.10 14.42
CA PRO A 232 -7.78 10.22 14.33
C PRO A 232 -8.40 8.90 13.86
N VAL A 233 -9.48 8.48 14.52
CA VAL A 233 -10.18 7.22 14.19
C VAL A 233 -10.66 7.22 12.73
N ASP A 234 -11.11 8.37 12.23
CA ASP A 234 -11.55 8.54 10.85
C ASP A 234 -10.43 8.25 9.84
N LEU A 235 -9.20 8.73 10.10
CA LEU A 235 -8.03 8.42 9.26
C LEU A 235 -7.75 6.92 9.23
N LEU A 236 -7.77 6.24 10.39
CA LEU A 236 -7.49 4.81 10.49
C LEU A 236 -8.53 4.00 9.70
N HIS A 237 -9.79 4.32 9.91
CA HIS A 237 -10.92 3.70 9.20
C HIS A 237 -10.86 3.92 7.70
N GLU A 238 -10.63 5.15 7.27
CA GLU A 238 -10.55 5.50 5.86
C GLU A 238 -9.35 4.80 5.19
N THR A 239 -8.20 4.71 5.86
CA THR A 239 -7.03 3.96 5.37
C THR A 239 -7.33 2.45 5.26
N ILE A 240 -8.11 1.88 6.18
CA ILE A 240 -8.56 0.48 6.04
C ILE A 240 -9.50 0.36 4.83
N ASP A 241 -10.38 1.35 4.61
CA ASP A 241 -11.31 1.38 3.48
C ASP A 241 -10.59 1.52 2.13
N THR A 242 -9.52 2.29 2.04
CA THR A 242 -8.68 2.39 0.83
C THR A 242 -7.94 1.09 0.56
N LEU A 243 -7.45 0.41 1.60
CA LEU A 243 -6.86 -0.92 1.45
C LEU A 243 -7.90 -1.96 1.01
N ASN A 244 -9.14 -1.90 1.51
CA ASN A 244 -10.24 -2.75 1.06
C ASN A 244 -10.70 -2.42 -0.36
N LEU A 245 -10.61 -1.16 -0.78
CA LEU A 245 -10.88 -0.71 -2.15
C LEU A 245 -9.86 -1.31 -3.12
N LEU A 246 -8.57 -1.17 -2.81
CA LEU A 246 -7.47 -1.65 -3.65
C LEU A 246 -7.32 -3.17 -3.62
N PHE A 247 -7.50 -3.79 -2.45
CA PHE A 247 -7.31 -5.22 -2.23
C PHE A 247 -8.58 -5.87 -1.67
N PRO A 248 -9.66 -5.95 -2.47
CA PRO A 248 -10.92 -6.53 -2.01
C PRO A 248 -10.75 -8.00 -1.60
N PHE A 249 -11.29 -8.34 -0.43
CA PHE A 249 -11.30 -9.72 0.06
C PHE A 249 -12.27 -10.58 -0.76
N GLY A 250 -11.90 -11.83 -1.02
CA GLY A 250 -12.63 -12.75 -1.89
C GLY A 250 -12.29 -12.61 -3.38
N HIS A 251 -11.54 -11.58 -3.78
CA HIS A 251 -11.17 -11.36 -5.17
C HIS A 251 -9.91 -12.17 -5.56
N GLY A 252 -10.07 -13.11 -6.50
CA GLY A 252 -8.99 -14.00 -6.96
C GLY A 252 -7.74 -13.27 -7.47
N PRO A 253 -7.86 -12.34 -8.43
CA PRO A 253 -6.72 -11.59 -8.96
C PRO A 253 -5.95 -10.81 -7.88
N THR A 254 -6.66 -10.23 -6.91
CA THR A 254 -6.04 -9.55 -5.76
C THR A 254 -5.21 -10.52 -4.93
N LYS A 255 -5.75 -11.71 -4.62
CA LYS A 255 -5.04 -12.74 -3.85
C LYS A 255 -3.78 -13.22 -4.57
N ASP A 256 -3.84 -13.39 -5.89
CA ASP A 256 -2.71 -13.81 -6.69
C ASP A 256 -1.63 -12.72 -6.80
N LEU A 257 -2.04 -11.45 -6.94
CA LEU A 257 -1.13 -10.30 -6.88
C LEU A 257 -0.40 -10.24 -5.52
N LEU A 258 -1.14 -10.30 -4.41
CA LEU A 258 -0.55 -10.27 -3.07
C LEU A 258 0.34 -11.49 -2.79
N ARG A 259 0.05 -12.65 -3.40
CA ARG A 259 0.95 -13.82 -3.34
C ARG A 259 2.27 -13.54 -4.06
N LYS A 260 2.23 -12.97 -5.27
CA LYS A 260 3.43 -12.61 -6.05
C LYS A 260 4.29 -11.58 -5.32
N GLU A 261 3.67 -10.64 -4.63
CA GLU A 261 4.31 -9.57 -3.86
C GLU A 261 4.77 -10.00 -2.44
N ASN A 262 4.54 -11.26 -2.05
CA ASN A 262 4.78 -11.76 -0.68
C ASN A 262 4.04 -10.97 0.42
N LYS A 263 2.86 -10.42 0.13
CA LYS A 263 2.02 -9.62 1.04
C LYS A 263 0.70 -10.29 1.43
N LEU A 264 0.69 -11.62 1.53
CA LEU A 264 -0.51 -12.38 1.91
C LEU A 264 -1.02 -12.08 3.33
N SER A 265 -0.18 -11.56 4.24
CA SER A 265 -0.59 -11.13 5.58
C SER A 265 -1.67 -10.04 5.52
N LEU A 266 -1.61 -9.13 4.56
CA LEU A 266 -2.60 -8.08 4.35
C LEU A 266 -3.97 -8.65 3.95
N TYR A 267 -3.99 -9.71 3.13
CA TYR A 267 -5.21 -10.39 2.70
C TYR A 267 -5.83 -11.23 3.83
N GLY A 268 -5.00 -11.81 4.71
CA GLY A 268 -5.45 -12.68 5.80
C GLY A 268 -6.35 -11.97 6.84
N LEU A 269 -6.24 -10.65 6.95
CA LEU A 269 -7.04 -9.80 7.85
C LEU A 269 -8.48 -9.57 7.37
N GLY A 270 -8.82 -10.01 6.15
CA GLY A 270 -10.14 -9.83 5.57
C GLY A 270 -10.49 -8.35 5.36
N THR A 271 -11.78 -8.04 5.49
CA THR A 271 -12.31 -6.68 5.38
C THR A 271 -12.26 -5.89 6.69
N CYS A 272 -11.85 -6.54 7.78
CA CYS A 272 -11.83 -5.96 9.13
C CYS A 272 -13.19 -5.41 9.60
N ASN A 273 -14.27 -6.11 9.24
CA ASN A 273 -15.66 -5.70 9.50
C ASN A 273 -16.07 -4.37 8.85
N ARG A 274 -15.35 -3.94 7.80
CA ARG A 274 -15.67 -2.74 7.03
C ARG A 274 -15.95 -3.10 5.59
N GLU A 275 -17.15 -2.80 5.11
CA GLU A 275 -17.52 -3.05 3.72
C GLU A 275 -16.72 -2.15 2.77
N ARG A 276 -16.59 -2.60 1.52
CA ARG A 276 -15.88 -1.85 0.50
C ARG A 276 -16.69 -0.60 0.12
N ARG A 277 -16.17 0.57 0.44
CA ARG A 277 -16.76 1.85 0.05
C ARG A 277 -16.45 2.14 -1.41
N LEU A 278 -17.48 2.50 -2.17
CA LEU A 278 -17.38 2.77 -3.60
C LEU A 278 -17.80 4.20 -3.95
N LYS A 279 -18.01 5.08 -2.97
CA LYS A 279 -18.28 6.50 -3.23
C LYS A 279 -17.05 7.32 -2.92
N VAL A 280 -16.62 8.16 -3.86
CA VAL A 280 -15.47 9.06 -3.64
C VAL A 280 -15.70 10.00 -2.45
N ALA A 281 -16.95 10.44 -2.26
CA ALA A 281 -17.35 11.33 -1.17
C ALA A 281 -17.09 10.75 0.24
N ASP A 282 -17.08 9.42 0.39
CA ASP A 282 -16.87 8.75 1.67
C ASP A 282 -15.42 8.84 2.18
N TYR A 283 -14.50 9.24 1.30
CA TYR A 283 -13.10 9.47 1.60
C TYR A 283 -12.89 10.97 1.82
N ARG A 284 -12.38 11.36 3.00
CA ARG A 284 -12.11 12.76 3.38
C ARG A 284 -10.62 13.06 3.47
N VAL A 285 -9.81 12.07 3.83
CA VAL A 285 -8.36 12.21 3.99
C VAL A 285 -7.63 11.84 2.70
N TRP A 286 -8.07 10.77 2.05
CA TRP A 286 -7.42 10.18 0.88
C TRP A 286 -8.13 10.53 -0.44
N ARG A 287 -9.12 11.42 -0.42
CA ARG A 287 -9.95 11.78 -1.59
C ARG A 287 -9.12 12.23 -2.78
N THR A 288 -8.19 13.15 -2.54
CA THR A 288 -7.30 13.69 -3.57
C THR A 288 -6.46 12.59 -4.22
N GLN A 289 -5.92 11.65 -3.43
CA GLN A 289 -5.10 10.54 -3.91
C GLN A 289 -5.94 9.52 -4.70
N ILE A 290 -7.15 9.21 -4.23
CA ILE A 290 -8.10 8.33 -4.93
C ILE A 290 -8.53 8.96 -6.25
N THR A 291 -8.76 10.27 -6.29
CA THR A 291 -9.07 10.99 -7.53
C THR A 291 -7.93 10.85 -8.54
N GLY A 292 -6.67 10.99 -8.09
CA GLY A 292 -5.50 10.73 -8.94
C GLY A 292 -5.40 9.28 -9.44
N LEU A 293 -5.88 8.31 -8.65
CA LEU A 293 -5.97 6.91 -9.09
C LEU A 293 -7.08 6.70 -10.12
N ILE A 294 -8.23 7.36 -9.98
CA ILE A 294 -9.31 7.32 -10.96
C ILE A 294 -8.83 7.88 -12.30
N GLU A 295 -8.07 8.99 -12.28
CA GLU A 295 -7.48 9.55 -13.50
C GLU A 295 -6.61 8.53 -14.23
N VAL A 296 -5.66 7.91 -13.52
CA VAL A 296 -4.77 6.89 -14.12
C VAL A 296 -5.53 5.63 -14.53
N PHE A 297 -6.58 5.28 -13.79
CA PHE A 297 -7.46 4.19 -14.17
C PHE A 297 -8.16 4.50 -15.50
N ASN A 298 -8.71 5.68 -15.67
CA ASN A 298 -9.44 6.05 -16.88
C ASN A 298 -8.53 6.33 -18.10
N GLU A 299 -7.21 6.34 -17.94
CA GLU A 299 -6.29 6.42 -19.06
C GLU A 299 -6.37 5.19 -19.97
N PRO A 300 -6.23 5.37 -21.30
CA PRO A 300 -6.21 4.24 -22.22
C PRO A 300 -4.99 3.34 -21.96
N PRO A 301 -5.14 2.01 -22.13
CA PRO A 301 -4.02 1.08 -21.99
C PRO A 301 -2.93 1.40 -23.02
N ARG A 302 -1.66 1.35 -22.59
CA ARG A 302 -0.52 1.75 -23.45
C ARG A 302 -0.03 0.63 -24.34
N ASN A 303 -0.17 -0.61 -23.88
CA ASN A 303 0.32 -1.79 -24.57
C ASN A 303 -0.84 -2.64 -25.10
N TRP A 304 -0.63 -3.28 -26.25
CA TRP A 304 -1.62 -4.18 -26.83
C TRP A 304 -1.97 -5.38 -25.92
N TRP A 305 -1.02 -5.85 -25.11
CA TRP A 305 -1.28 -6.84 -24.06
C TRP A 305 -2.19 -6.31 -22.94
N GLN A 306 -2.09 -5.01 -22.61
CA GLN A 306 -3.00 -4.36 -21.65
C GLN A 306 -4.39 -4.19 -22.25
N LEU A 307 -4.47 -3.80 -23.52
CA LEU A 307 -5.73 -3.68 -24.27
C LEU A 307 -6.43 -5.03 -24.43
N LEU A 308 -5.66 -6.12 -24.58
CA LEU A 308 -6.16 -7.50 -24.58
C LEU A 308 -6.89 -7.85 -23.28
N SER A 309 -6.30 -7.45 -22.14
CA SER A 309 -6.82 -7.71 -20.78
C SER A 309 -7.86 -6.69 -20.32
N ASP A 310 -7.96 -5.54 -20.95
CA ASP A 310 -8.91 -4.50 -20.59
C ASP A 310 -10.35 -4.92 -20.94
N ARG A 311 -11.14 -5.22 -19.90
CA ARG A 311 -12.56 -5.61 -20.01
C ARG A 311 -13.52 -4.52 -19.58
N ARG A 312 -13.02 -3.32 -19.23
CA ARG A 312 -13.84 -2.24 -18.67
C ARG A 312 -14.82 -1.66 -19.68
N ASP A 313 -14.40 -1.58 -20.95
CA ASP A 313 -15.26 -1.28 -22.09
C ASP A 313 -15.36 -2.49 -23.02
N LEU A 314 -16.30 -3.39 -22.73
CA LEU A 314 -16.60 -4.55 -23.58
C LEU A 314 -16.90 -4.17 -25.02
N ARG A 315 -17.49 -2.99 -25.26
CA ARG A 315 -17.85 -2.52 -26.59
C ARG A 315 -16.59 -2.08 -27.34
N GLY A 316 -15.74 -1.28 -26.71
CA GLY A 316 -14.43 -0.91 -27.24
C GLY A 316 -13.57 -2.15 -27.53
N TRP A 317 -13.48 -3.08 -26.58
CA TRP A 317 -12.79 -4.35 -26.75
C TRP A 317 -13.33 -5.14 -27.95
N ALA A 318 -14.65 -5.29 -28.07
CA ALA A 318 -15.26 -6.01 -29.19
C ALA A 318 -14.96 -5.32 -30.54
N THR A 319 -15.07 -3.99 -30.62
CA THR A 319 -14.77 -3.25 -31.86
C THR A 319 -13.30 -3.38 -32.28
N PHE A 320 -12.38 -3.41 -31.32
CA PHE A 320 -10.96 -3.62 -31.58
C PHE A 320 -10.69 -4.99 -32.22
N TRP A 321 -11.34 -6.07 -31.74
CA TRP A 321 -11.17 -7.42 -32.31
C TRP A 321 -11.98 -7.64 -33.59
N LEU A 322 -13.10 -6.94 -33.76
CA LEU A 322 -13.96 -7.07 -34.93
C LEU A 322 -13.22 -6.73 -36.23
N GLY A 323 -12.45 -5.64 -36.24
CA GLY A 323 -11.71 -5.20 -37.42
C GLY A 323 -10.74 -6.26 -37.98
N PRO A 324 -9.77 -6.75 -37.17
CA PRO A 324 -8.87 -7.82 -37.58
C PRO A 324 -9.59 -9.12 -37.97
N MET A 325 -10.68 -9.47 -37.28
CA MET A 325 -11.47 -10.67 -37.61
C MET A 325 -12.16 -10.54 -38.97
N VAL A 326 -12.77 -9.39 -39.26
CA VAL A 326 -13.38 -9.10 -40.56
C VAL A 326 -12.31 -9.09 -41.66
N LEU A 327 -11.14 -8.50 -41.41
CA LEU A 327 -10.02 -8.50 -42.35
C LEU A 327 -9.55 -9.93 -42.65
N LEU A 328 -9.34 -10.75 -41.62
CA LEU A 328 -8.93 -12.15 -41.76
C LEU A 328 -9.96 -12.94 -42.56
N LEU A 329 -11.25 -12.78 -42.23
CA LEU A 329 -12.34 -13.46 -42.93
C LEU A 329 -12.42 -13.02 -44.39
N THR A 330 -12.19 -11.73 -44.68
CA THR A 330 -12.12 -11.20 -46.05
C THR A 330 -10.98 -11.85 -46.84
N ILE A 331 -9.79 -12.00 -46.26
CA ILE A 331 -8.65 -12.67 -46.91
C ILE A 331 -9.00 -14.12 -47.22
N VAL A 332 -9.58 -14.85 -46.27
CA VAL A 332 -10.01 -16.24 -46.47
C VAL A 332 -11.08 -16.34 -47.56
N SER A 333 -12.06 -15.45 -47.58
CA SER A 333 -13.09 -15.38 -48.63
C SER A 333 -12.50 -15.15 -50.02
N ILE A 334 -11.51 -14.27 -50.15
CA ILE A 334 -10.82 -14.05 -51.43
C ILE A 334 -10.09 -15.31 -51.88
N VAL A 335 -9.32 -15.96 -51.00
CA VAL A 335 -8.59 -17.19 -51.33
C VAL A 335 -9.55 -18.30 -51.75
N THR A 336 -10.58 -18.56 -50.96
CA THR A 336 -11.58 -19.60 -51.27
C THR A 336 -12.35 -19.30 -52.55
N GLY A 337 -12.70 -18.04 -52.80
CA GLY A 337 -13.35 -17.59 -54.04
C GLY A 337 -12.48 -17.76 -55.29
N THR A 338 -11.17 -17.50 -55.18
CA THR A 338 -10.24 -17.74 -56.31
C THR A 338 -10.08 -19.23 -56.60
N VAL A 339 -9.93 -20.06 -55.56
CA VAL A 339 -9.84 -21.52 -55.70
C VAL A 339 -11.10 -22.10 -56.35
N SER A 340 -12.29 -21.73 -55.85
CA SER A 340 -13.56 -22.22 -56.42
C SER A 340 -13.74 -21.79 -57.88
N SER A 341 -13.35 -20.57 -58.23
CA SER A 341 -13.37 -20.07 -59.62
C SER A 341 -12.47 -20.91 -60.54
N VAL A 342 -11.27 -21.27 -60.10
CA VAL A 342 -10.36 -22.13 -60.88
C VAL A 342 -10.94 -23.53 -61.06
N TYR A 343 -11.50 -24.12 -60.02
CA TYR A 343 -12.16 -25.44 -60.12
C TYR A 343 -13.37 -25.41 -61.05
N ALA A 344 -14.18 -24.34 -61.01
CA ALA A 344 -15.32 -24.17 -61.90
C ALA A 344 -14.89 -24.13 -63.38
N VAL A 345 -13.83 -23.37 -63.71
CA VAL A 345 -13.27 -23.35 -65.07
C VAL A 345 -12.78 -24.72 -65.50
N LYS A 346 -12.08 -25.45 -64.63
CA LYS A 346 -11.63 -26.82 -64.93
C LYS A 346 -12.81 -27.76 -65.20
N GLN A 347 -13.86 -27.72 -64.38
CA GLN A 347 -15.05 -28.55 -64.58
C GLN A 347 -15.81 -28.19 -65.86
N TYR A 348 -15.95 -26.90 -66.17
CA TYR A 348 -16.57 -26.43 -67.42
C TYR A 348 -15.83 -26.98 -68.65
N ASN A 349 -14.50 -26.91 -68.64
CA ASN A 349 -13.69 -27.43 -69.74
C ASN A 349 -13.82 -28.96 -69.89
N LEU A 350 -13.87 -29.70 -68.78
CA LEU A 350 -14.10 -31.15 -68.80
C LEU A 350 -15.49 -31.51 -69.35
N ALA A 351 -16.53 -30.80 -68.91
CA ALA A 351 -17.89 -31.01 -69.40
C ALA A 351 -18.01 -30.70 -70.91
N ARG A 352 -17.36 -29.62 -71.38
CA ARG A 352 -17.33 -29.28 -72.81
C ARG A 352 -16.65 -30.38 -73.63
N ALA A 353 -15.52 -30.92 -73.15
CA ALA A 353 -14.83 -32.02 -73.81
C ALA A 353 -15.69 -33.29 -73.90
N GLN A 354 -16.41 -33.63 -72.82
CA GLN A 354 -17.35 -34.76 -72.80
C GLN A 354 -18.51 -34.58 -73.79
N ALA A 355 -19.08 -33.37 -73.87
CA ALA A 355 -20.16 -33.07 -74.80
C ALA A 355 -19.71 -33.16 -76.28
N CYS A 356 -18.51 -32.66 -76.60
CA CYS A 356 -17.93 -32.81 -77.94
C CYS A 356 -17.68 -34.28 -78.30
N ALA A 357 -17.17 -35.08 -77.36
CA ALA A 357 -16.95 -36.51 -77.57
C ALA A 357 -18.27 -37.28 -77.81
N ALA A 358 -19.36 -36.88 -77.12
CA ALA A 358 -20.68 -37.48 -77.28
C ALA A 358 -21.36 -37.13 -78.62
N CYS A 359 -21.04 -36.00 -79.25
CA CYS A 359 -21.57 -35.64 -80.57
C CYS A 359 -20.79 -36.25 -81.75
N ALA A 360 -19.58 -36.78 -81.49
CA ALA A 360 -18.72 -37.39 -82.50
C ALA A 360 -18.89 -38.92 -82.61
N MET A 361 -19.60 -39.53 -81.66
CA MET A 361 -20.15 -40.88 -81.75
C MET A 361 -21.56 -40.82 -82.31
#